data_AF-A0AAV4N3M4-F1
#
_entry.id   AF-A0AAV4N3M4-F1
#
_cell.length_a   1.000
_cell.length_b   1.000
_cell.length_c   1.000
_cell.angle_alpha   90.00
_cell.angle_beta   90.00
_cell.angle_gamma   90.00
#
_symmetry.space_group_name_H-M   'P 1'
#
loop_
_entity.id
_entity.type
_entity.pdbx_description
1 polymer ?
#
loop_
_entity_poly.entity_id
_entity_poly.type
_entity_poly.pdbx_seq_one_letter_code
_entity_poly.pdbx_strand_id
1 'polypeptide(L)'
;MALLFIVAGLVGSMIFGHLLDCTQRFKETAFSVCVASFITCLVFSACLYLDHIWIQYLTIGIYGFFLTSFLPIGFEYGIEVTYPLPEVVCAILLSSSTMVGTKIKHDYFLHSIGN
;
A
#
# COMPACT_ATOMS: atom_id res chain seq x y z
N MET A 1 -11.60 -8.13 -10.18
CA MET A 1 -11.04 -7.67 -8.89
C MET A 1 -9.75 -6.88 -9.09
N ALA A 2 -8.69 -7.47 -9.64
CA ALA A 2 -7.38 -6.83 -9.76
C ALA A 2 -7.34 -5.57 -10.65
N LEU A 3 -8.11 -5.52 -11.75
CA LEU A 3 -8.17 -4.33 -12.61
C LEU A 3 -8.69 -3.10 -11.86
N LEU A 4 -9.76 -3.25 -11.08
CA LEU A 4 -10.35 -2.16 -10.28
C LEU A 4 -9.37 -1.66 -9.22
N PHE A 5 -8.63 -2.58 -8.60
CA PHE A 5 -7.58 -2.25 -7.66
C PHE A 5 -6.46 -1.41 -8.32
N ILE A 6 -6.01 -1.81 -9.52
CA ILE A 6 -4.97 -1.08 -10.26
C ILE A 6 -5.47 0.29 -10.71
N VAL A 7 -6.67 0.38 -11.30
CA VAL A 7 -7.24 1.65 -11.78
C VAL A 7 -7.46 2.62 -10.62
N ALA A 8 -8.00 2.15 -9.49
CA ALA A 8 -8.16 2.96 -8.29
C ALA A 8 -6.81 3.41 -7.71
N GLY A 9 -5.81 2.52 -7.68
CA GLY A 9 -4.45 2.85 -7.26
C GLY A 9 -3.77 3.91 -8.13
N LEU A 10 -3.95 3.85 -9.46
CA LEU A 10 -3.43 4.84 -10.39
C LEU A 10 -4.02 6.24 -10.14
N VAL A 11 -5.34 6.31 -9.92
CA VAL A 11 -6.01 7.57 -9.57
C VAL A 11 -5.51 8.11 -8.23
N GLY A 12 -5.27 7.24 -7.24
CA GLY A 12 -4.71 7.63 -5.94
C GLY A 12 -3.32 8.21 -6.02
N SER A 13 -2.45 7.62 -6.82
CA SER A 13 -1.10 8.15 -7.00
C SER A 13 -1.10 9.57 -7.60
N MET A 14 -2.05 9.89 -8.49
CA MET A 14 -2.16 11.24 -9.05
C MET A 14 -2.60 12.26 -8.01
N ILE A 15 -3.58 11.91 -7.16
CA ILE A 15 -4.12 12.80 -6.13
C ILE A 15 -3.09 13.04 -5.03
N PHE A 16 -2.40 12.00 -4.58
CA PHE A 16 -1.36 12.12 -3.56
C PHE A 16 -0.11 12.84 -4.06
N GLY A 17 0.29 12.63 -5.32
CA GLY A 17 1.37 13.39 -5.94
C GLY A 17 1.05 14.89 -5.97
N HIS A 18 -0.18 15.25 -6.34
CA HIS A 18 -0.62 16.65 -6.34
C HIS A 18 -0.76 17.24 -4.92
N LEU A 19 -1.23 16.44 -3.96
CA LEU A 19 -1.34 16.87 -2.57
C LEU A 19 0.03 17.14 -1.94
N LEU A 20 1.04 16.33 -2.25
CA LEU A 20 2.42 16.53 -1.80
C LEU A 20 3.03 17.84 -2.31
N ASP A 21 2.81 18.17 -3.58
CA ASP A 21 3.27 19.42 -4.19
C ASP A 21 2.72 20.66 -3.47
N CYS A 22 1.47 20.60 -3.00
CA CYS A 22 0.82 21.75 -2.38
C CYS A 22 1.04 21.91 -0.88
N THR A 23 1.31 20.84 -0.11
CA THR A 23 1.08 20.93 1.34
C THR A 23 2.30 21.44 2.16
N GLN A 24 3.56 21.22 1.76
CA GLN A 24 4.79 21.60 2.52
C GLN A 24 4.74 21.40 4.07
N ARG A 25 3.83 20.54 4.55
CA ARG A 25 3.48 20.29 5.96
C ARG A 25 3.30 18.78 6.12
N PHE A 26 4.39 18.05 5.91
CA PHE A 26 4.45 16.58 5.84
C PHE A 26 3.86 15.86 7.06
N LYS A 27 4.01 16.44 8.25
CA LYS A 27 3.64 15.79 9.51
C LYS A 27 2.13 15.55 9.67
N GLU A 28 1.30 16.49 9.24
CA GLU A 28 -0.16 16.39 9.44
C GLU A 28 -0.80 15.48 8.38
N THR A 29 -0.33 15.56 7.14
CA THR A 29 -0.88 14.76 6.03
C THR A 29 -0.57 13.27 6.21
N ALA A 30 0.65 12.91 6.61
CA ALA A 30 1.02 11.52 6.87
C ALA A 30 0.17 10.89 8.00
N PHE A 31 -0.10 11.67 9.05
CA PHE A 31 -0.96 11.21 10.15
C PHE A 31 -2.40 10.95 9.69
N SER A 32 -2.97 11.88 8.91
CA SER A 32 -4.33 11.73 8.36
C SER A 32 -4.46 10.49 7.48
N VAL A 33 -3.45 10.22 6.63
CA VAL A 33 -3.45 9.05 5.74
C VAL A 33 -3.30 7.76 6.54
N CYS A 34 -2.47 7.75 7.57
CA CYS A 34 -2.29 6.59 8.43
C CYS A 34 -3.60 6.22 9.16
N VAL A 35 -4.31 7.21 9.69
CA VAL A 35 -5.62 7.01 10.33
C VAL A 35 -6.65 6.51 9.32
N ALA A 36 -6.69 7.09 8.12
CA ALA A 36 -7.65 6.69 7.08
C ALA A 36 -7.35 5.29 6.49
N SER A 37 -6.09 4.87 6.42
CA SER A 37 -5.69 3.48 6.13
C SER A 37 -6.23 2.52 7.19
N PHE A 38 -6.11 2.87 8.47
CA PHE A 38 -6.62 2.07 9.58
C PHE A 38 -8.15 1.87 9.48
N ILE A 39 -8.87 2.96 9.19
CA ILE A 39 -10.33 2.90 9.00
C ILE A 39 -10.67 2.03 7.79
N THR A 40 -9.98 2.19 6.67
CA THR A 40 -10.23 1.40 5.44
C THR A 40 -9.96 -0.10 5.67
N CYS A 41 -8.93 -0.45 6.44
CA CYS A 41 -8.66 -1.83 6.88
C CYS A 41 -9.79 -2.41 7.75
N LEU A 42 -10.32 -1.62 8.70
CA LEU A 42 -11.44 -2.05 9.55
C LEU A 42 -12.71 -2.28 8.75
N VAL A 43 -13.02 -1.36 7.83
CA VAL A 43 -14.18 -1.47 6.92
C VAL A 43 -14.03 -2.69 6.02
N PHE A 44 -12.83 -2.96 5.49
CA PHE A 44 -12.56 -4.16 4.70
C PHE A 44 -12.77 -5.45 5.50
N SER A 45 -12.27 -5.50 6.74
CA SER A 45 -12.43 -6.65 7.63
C SER A 45 -13.90 -6.89 8.00
N ALA A 46 -14.66 -5.83 8.29
CA ALA A 46 -16.09 -5.93 8.55
C ALA A 46 -16.88 -6.34 7.29
N CYS A 47 -16.47 -5.88 6.11
CA CYS A 47 -17.10 -6.24 4.83
C CYS A 47 -16.90 -7.71 4.48
N LEU A 48 -15.77 -8.32 4.86
CA LEU A 48 -15.54 -9.75 4.73
C LEU A 48 -16.52 -10.57 5.59
N TYR A 49 -16.99 -10.03 6.71
CA TYR A 49 -17.93 -10.71 7.59
C TYR A 49 -19.38 -10.70 7.06
N LEU A 50 -19.75 -9.73 6.22
CA LEU A 50 -21.12 -9.57 5.71
C LEU A 50 -21.40 -10.30 4.37
N ASP A 51 -20.41 -10.99 3.79
CA ASP A 51 -20.47 -11.80 2.54
C ASP A 51 -21.19 -11.17 1.32
N HIS A 52 -21.42 -9.86 1.32
CA HIS A 52 -22.08 -9.17 0.22
C HIS A 52 -21.09 -8.83 -0.89
N ILE A 53 -21.17 -9.60 -1.98
CA ILE A 53 -20.29 -9.53 -3.16
C ILE A 53 -20.16 -8.10 -3.72
N TRP A 54 -21.25 -7.34 -3.77
CA TRP A 54 -21.28 -5.99 -4.37
C TRP A 54 -20.46 -4.96 -3.58
N ILE A 55 -20.50 -5.03 -2.25
CA ILE A 55 -19.81 -4.09 -1.36
C ILE A 55 -18.32 -4.42 -1.27
N GLN A 56 -17.95 -5.69 -1.39
CA GLN A 56 -16.55 -6.12 -1.44
C GLN A 56 -15.81 -5.56 -2.67
N TYR A 57 -16.48 -5.51 -3.82
CA TYR A 57 -15.91 -4.92 -5.04
C TYR A 57 -15.54 -3.44 -4.88
N LEU A 58 -16.40 -2.67 -4.21
CA LEU A 58 -16.20 -1.24 -3.99
C LEU A 58 -15.12 -0.99 -2.92
N THR A 59 -15.14 -1.79 -1.85
CA THR A 59 -14.16 -1.70 -0.76
C THR A 59 -12.75 -2.09 -1.22
N ILE A 60 -12.60 -3.08 -2.10
CA ILE A 60 -11.30 -3.44 -2.72
C ILE A 60 -10.73 -2.28 -3.55
N GLY A 61 -11.57 -1.50 -4.22
CA GLY A 61 -11.14 -0.31 -4.96
C GLY A 61 -10.58 0.76 -4.03
N ILE A 62 -11.31 1.10 -2.97
CA ILE A 62 -10.89 2.09 -1.97
C ILE A 62 -9.64 1.60 -1.21
N TYR A 63 -9.59 0.32 -0.87
CA TYR A 63 -8.42 -0.29 -0.25
C TYR A 63 -7.18 -0.20 -1.16
N GLY A 64 -7.33 -0.41 -2.47
CA GLY A 64 -6.22 -0.26 -3.43
C GLY A 64 -5.73 1.17 -3.61
N PHE A 65 -6.64 2.14 -3.55
CA PHE A 65 -6.30 3.55 -3.53
C PHE A 65 -5.40 3.90 -2.33
N PHE A 66 -5.75 3.37 -1.14
CA PHE A 66 -5.00 3.63 0.09
C PHE A 66 -3.65 2.91 0.13
N LEU A 67 -3.59 1.64 -0.29
CA LEU A 67 -2.38 0.83 -0.21
C LEU A 67 -1.26 1.38 -1.11
N THR A 68 -1.58 1.79 -2.35
CA THR A 68 -0.61 2.38 -3.28
C THR A 68 -0.10 3.74 -2.80
N SER A 69 -0.96 4.52 -2.15
CA SER A 69 -0.61 5.88 -1.71
C SER A 69 0.19 5.91 -0.40
N PHE A 70 0.01 4.91 0.46
CA PHE A 70 0.79 4.80 1.70
C PHE A 70 2.29 4.52 1.43
N LEU A 71 2.61 3.80 0.35
CA LEU A 71 3.97 3.48 -0.05
C LEU A 71 4.86 4.73 -0.25
N PRO A 72 4.55 5.66 -1.19
CA PRO A 72 5.36 6.85 -1.43
C PRO A 72 5.38 7.81 -0.24
N ILE A 73 4.29 7.90 0.53
CA ILE A 73 4.24 8.73 1.74
C ILE A 73 5.18 8.21 2.84
N GLY A 74 5.28 6.89 3.00
CA GLY A 74 6.22 6.28 3.94
C GLY A 74 7.68 6.49 3.53
N PHE A 75 7.95 6.51 2.22
CA PHE A 75 9.26 6.90 1.70
C PHE A 75 9.61 8.32 2.11
N GLU A 76 8.80 9.30 1.72
CA GLU A 76 9.08 10.72 1.97
C GLU A 76 9.23 11.06 3.45
N TYR A 77 8.41 10.46 4.32
CA TYR A 77 8.55 10.60 5.77
C TYR A 77 9.86 9.98 6.31
N GLY A 78 10.29 8.84 5.77
CA GLY A 78 11.54 8.18 6.16
C GLY A 78 12.79 8.97 5.77
N ILE A 79 12.77 9.65 4.64
CA ILE A 79 13.88 10.51 4.18
C ILE A 79 13.97 11.75 5.07
N GLU A 80 12.84 12.34 5.44
CA GLU A 80 12.78 13.52 6.31
C GLU A 80 13.29 13.22 7.73
N VAL A 81 13.01 12.02 8.27
CA VAL A 81 13.47 11.63 9.60
C VAL A 81 14.94 11.17 9.65
N THR A 82 15.56 10.83 8.51
CA THR A 82 16.89 10.17 8.43
C THR A 82 17.95 10.98 7.68
N TYR A 83 17.84 12.32 7.61
CA TYR A 83 18.90 13.12 6.98
C TYR A 83 20.27 12.83 7.64
N PRO A 84 21.28 12.19 6.98
CA PRO A 84 21.49 11.93 5.55
C PRO A 84 21.57 10.42 5.17
N LEU A 85 20.49 9.81 4.65
CA LEU A 85 20.52 8.45 4.08
C LEU A 85 19.96 8.44 2.64
N PRO A 86 20.58 7.70 1.70
CA PRO A 86 20.16 7.70 0.30
C PRO A 86 18.82 6.97 0.13
N GLU A 87 17.88 7.62 -0.56
CA GLU A 87 16.53 7.18 -0.94
C GLU A 87 16.49 5.75 -1.56
N VAL A 88 17.58 5.36 -2.21
CA VAL A 88 17.85 4.02 -2.75
C VAL A 88 17.75 2.92 -1.69
N VAL A 89 18.12 3.18 -0.43
CA VAL A 89 18.07 2.17 0.64
C VAL A 89 16.64 1.76 0.94
N CYS A 90 15.71 2.72 1.06
CA CYS A 90 14.30 2.41 1.27
C CYS A 90 13.71 1.62 0.09
N ALA A 91 14.13 1.94 -1.15
CA ALA A 91 13.56 1.31 -2.37
C ALA A 91 13.99 -0.15 -2.50
N ILE A 92 15.26 -0.42 -2.14
CA ILE A 92 15.81 -1.77 -2.07
C ILE A 92 15.13 -2.55 -0.93
N LEU A 93 14.88 -1.95 0.22
CA LEU A 93 14.20 -2.61 1.35
C LEU A 93 12.78 -3.03 0.99
N LEU A 94 11.98 -2.13 0.43
CA LEU A 94 10.60 -2.41 0.04
C LEU A 94 10.53 -3.50 -1.05
N SER A 95 11.41 -3.42 -2.05
CA SER A 95 11.49 -4.44 -3.10
C SER A 95 11.97 -5.79 -2.56
N SER A 96 12.81 -5.79 -1.51
CA SER A 96 13.26 -7.00 -0.85
C SER A 96 12.14 -7.69 -0.07
N SER A 97 11.23 -6.93 0.56
CA SER A 97 10.07 -7.48 1.26
C SER A 97 9.13 -8.26 0.34
N THR A 98 8.90 -7.79 -0.88
CA THR A 98 8.05 -8.49 -1.87
C THR A 98 8.75 -9.71 -2.45
N MET A 99 10.07 -9.66 -2.66
CA MET A 99 10.86 -10.80 -3.13
C MET A 99 10.95 -11.95 -2.12
N VAL A 100 10.90 -11.69 -0.81
CA VAL A 100 10.85 -12.75 0.21
C VAL A 100 9.59 -13.61 0.06
N GLY A 101 8.43 -13.00 -0.21
CA GLY A 101 7.17 -13.72 -0.36
C GLY A 101 7.15 -14.65 -1.59
N THR A 102 7.78 -14.24 -2.70
CA THR A 102 7.87 -15.08 -3.90
C THR A 102 8.88 -16.21 -3.75
N LYS A 103 9.99 -15.99 -3.01
CA LYS A 103 10.97 -17.03 -2.68
C LYS A 103 10.34 -18.16 -1.85
N ILE A 104 9.52 -17.83 -0.85
CA ILE A 104 8.83 -18.82 0.00
C ILE A 104 7.83 -19.63 -0.82
N LYS A 105 7.09 -18.99 -1.74
CA LYS A 105 6.13 -19.68 -2.61
C LYS A 105 6.82 -20.63 -3.59
N HIS A 106 7.99 -20.24 -4.08
CA HIS A 106 8.82 -21.07 -4.95
C HIS A 106 9.42 -22.27 -4.20
N ASP A 107 9.85 -22.09 -2.95
CA ASP A 107 10.37 -23.19 -2.10
C ASP A 107 9.27 -24.22 -1.76
N TYR A 108 8.06 -23.75 -1.44
CA TYR A 108 6.88 -24.61 -1.25
C TYR A 108 6.47 -25.36 -2.52
N PHE A 109 6.61 -24.74 -3.69
CA PHE A 109 6.29 -25.38 -4.97
C PHE A 109 7.30 -26.48 -5.32
N LEU A 110 8.59 -26.28 -5.02
CA LEU A 110 9.61 -27.31 -5.19
C LEU A 110 9.41 -28.49 -4.21
N HIS A 111 9.00 -28.22 -2.98
CA HIS A 111 8.68 -29.28 -2.01
C HIS A 111 7.44 -30.10 -2.43
N SER A 112 6.44 -29.47 -3.06
CA SER A 112 5.22 -30.14 -3.53
C SER A 112 5.39 -30.95 -4.83
N ILE A 113 6.47 -30.75 -5.59
CA ILE A 113 6.79 -31.51 -6.82
C ILE A 113 7.83 -32.61 -6.53
N GLY A 114 8.52 -32.53 -5.39
CA GLY A 114 9.51 -33.51 -4.94
C GLY A 114 8.95 -34.67 -4.10
N ASN A 115 7.64 -34.77 -3.90
CA ASN A 115 6.92 -35.86 -3.22
C ASN A 115 5.77 -36.34 -4.10
#